data_AF-A0A7V2X906-F1
#
_entry.id   AF-A0A7V2X906-F1
#
_cell.length_a   1.000
_cell.length_b   1.000
_cell.length_c   1.000
_cell.angle_alpha   90.00
_cell.angle_beta   90.00
_cell.angle_gamma   90.00
#
_symmetry.space_group_name_H-M   'P 1'
#
loop_
_entity.id
_entity.type
_entity.pdbx_description
1 polymer ?
#
loop_
_entity_poly.entity_id
_entity_poly.type
_entity_poly.pdbx_seq_one_letter_code
_entity_poly.pdbx_strand_id
1 'polypeptide(L)'
;MDLESELARSAIQRLRSWRERVNQEKKGGFIPRLAVKFCGGCNPLFDRERVVRKLREGISGIRWVSWEQDPDLTLILNGCPTACAEREEVRKHCGASLEIQPGAVLEVEECRRIPEVRGGREKGGRGGGS
;
A
#
# COMPACT_ATOMS: atom_id res chain seq x y z
N MET A 1 6.75 18.21 -17.15
CA MET A 1 6.76 17.45 -15.87
C MET A 1 6.45 16.01 -16.25
N ASP A 2 7.20 15.01 -15.77
CA ASP A 2 6.89 13.61 -16.09
C ASP A 2 5.68 13.13 -15.28
N LEU A 3 4.86 12.25 -15.87
CA LEU A 3 3.65 11.69 -15.27
C LEU A 3 3.95 11.05 -13.90
N GLU A 4 5.09 10.36 -13.78
CA GLU A 4 5.50 9.74 -12.51
C GLU A 4 5.73 10.76 -11.40
N SER A 5 6.30 11.92 -11.72
CA SER A 5 6.47 13.02 -10.75
C SER A 5 5.15 13.61 -10.30
N GLU A 6 4.18 13.76 -11.19
CA GLU A 6 2.84 14.26 -10.83
C GLU A 6 2.09 13.26 -9.96
N LEU A 7 2.13 11.97 -10.31
CA LEU A 7 1.55 10.89 -9.50
C LEU A 7 2.22 10.81 -8.12
N ALA A 8 3.55 10.88 -8.06
CA ALA A 8 4.28 10.84 -6.79
C ALA A 8 3.95 12.04 -5.90
N ARG A 9 3.96 13.27 -6.43
CA ARG A 9 3.58 14.48 -5.68
C ARG A 9 2.15 14.39 -5.16
N SER A 10 1.22 13.99 -6.02
CA SER A 10 -0.17 13.77 -5.66
C SER A 10 -0.30 12.77 -4.52
N ALA A 11 0.34 11.60 -4.62
CA ALA A 11 0.33 10.58 -3.58
C ALA A 11 0.97 11.04 -2.27
N ILE A 12 2.08 11.77 -2.32
CA ILE A 12 2.72 12.34 -1.11
C ILE A 12 1.75 13.27 -0.38
N GLN A 13 0.99 14.10 -1.09
CA GLN A 13 -0.02 14.96 -0.46
C GLN A 13 -1.09 14.15 0.27
N ARG A 14 -1.65 13.10 -0.38
CA ARG A 14 -2.63 12.21 0.27
C ARG A 14 -2.04 11.52 1.51
N LEU A 15 -0.81 11.04 1.42
CA LEU A 15 -0.12 10.37 2.52
C LEU A 15 0.13 11.29 3.71
N ARG A 16 0.48 12.57 3.47
CA ARG A 16 0.65 13.56 4.53
C ARG A 16 -0.66 13.80 5.27
N SER A 17 -1.75 14.05 4.53
CA SER A 17 -3.07 14.26 5.12
C SER A 17 -3.56 13.04 5.90
N TRP A 18 -3.33 11.82 5.40
CA TRP A 18 -3.64 10.60 6.14
C TRP A 18 -2.80 10.46 7.41
N ARG A 19 -1.48 10.74 7.34
CA ARG A 19 -0.59 10.65 8.50
C ARG A 19 -1.02 11.61 9.61
N GLU A 20 -1.40 12.84 9.25
CA GLU A 20 -1.88 13.82 10.23
C GLU A 20 -3.12 13.33 10.98
N ARG A 21 -4.08 12.73 10.27
CA ARG A 21 -5.26 12.10 10.88
C ARG A 21 -4.87 11.00 11.86
N VAL A 22 -4.05 10.03 11.44
CA VAL A 22 -3.64 8.90 12.29
C VAL A 22 -2.81 9.36 13.49
N ASN A 23 -1.96 10.37 13.32
CA ASN A 23 -1.13 10.89 14.41
C ASN A 23 -1.97 11.63 15.47
N GLN A 24 -3.03 12.32 15.07
CA GLN A 24 -4.00 12.92 16.00
C GLN A 24 -4.72 11.84 16.83
N GLU A 25 -5.11 10.73 16.20
CA GLU A 25 -5.81 9.64 16.89
C GLU A 25 -4.91 8.85 17.85
N LYS A 26 -3.64 8.62 17.50
CA LYS A 26 -2.75 7.71 18.25
C LYS A 26 -1.87 8.35 19.34
N LYS A 27 -2.10 9.61 19.73
CA LYS A 27 -1.41 10.30 20.85
C LYS A 27 0.14 10.13 20.89
N GLY A 28 0.79 10.36 19.75
CA GLY A 28 2.23 10.67 19.65
C GLY A 28 3.20 9.48 19.67
N GLY A 29 4.01 9.35 18.62
CA GLY A 29 5.12 8.38 18.52
C GLY A 29 4.90 7.22 17.54
N PHE A 30 3.78 7.23 16.80
CA PHE A 30 3.48 6.19 15.82
C PHE A 30 4.23 6.42 14.50
N ILE A 31 5.06 5.46 14.09
CA ILE A 31 5.66 5.44 12.74
C ILE A 31 4.77 4.59 11.84
N PRO A 32 4.04 5.19 10.88
CA PRO A 32 3.14 4.43 10.03
C PRO A 32 3.89 3.45 9.14
N ARG A 33 3.36 2.23 9.03
CA ARG A 33 3.91 1.15 8.21
C ARG A 33 3.21 1.14 6.86
N LEU A 34 3.96 1.35 5.79
CA LEU A 34 3.45 1.38 4.43
C LEU A 34 3.95 0.18 3.62
N ALA A 35 3.05 -0.44 2.86
CA ALA A 35 3.43 -1.44 1.85
C ALA A 35 3.11 -0.95 0.44
N VAL A 36 3.74 -1.58 -0.54
CA VAL A 36 3.43 -1.37 -1.95
C VAL A 36 2.97 -2.69 -2.55
N LYS A 37 1.85 -2.65 -3.27
CA LYS A 37 1.38 -3.75 -4.12
C LYS A 37 1.23 -3.23 -5.55
N PHE A 38 1.87 -3.92 -6.48
CA PHE A 38 1.72 -3.63 -7.91
C PHE A 38 0.60 -4.49 -8.48
N CYS A 39 -0.23 -3.90 -9.35
CA CYS A 39 -1.23 -4.63 -10.09
C CYS A 39 -1.30 -4.18 -11.55
N GLY A 40 -1.88 -5.03 -12.42
CA GLY A 40 -2.10 -4.75 -13.83
C GLY A 40 -0.78 -4.79 -14.61
N GLY A 41 -0.11 -5.93 -14.61
CA GLY A 41 1.22 -6.12 -15.21
C GLY A 41 1.25 -6.18 -16.74
N CYS A 42 0.12 -6.41 -17.41
CA CYS A 42 0.12 -6.77 -18.84
C CYS A 42 0.56 -5.64 -19.79
N ASN A 43 0.37 -4.36 -19.43
CA ASN A 43 0.92 -3.21 -20.16
C ASN A 43 0.93 -1.93 -19.28
N PRO A 44 2.00 -1.65 -18.51
CA PRO A 44 2.04 -0.48 -17.64
C PRO A 44 2.16 0.83 -18.43
N LEU A 45 1.21 1.74 -18.23
CA LEU A 45 1.23 3.07 -18.85
C LEU A 45 2.24 4.05 -18.23
N PHE A 46 2.91 3.66 -17.14
CA PHE A 46 3.91 4.46 -16.44
C PHE A 46 4.91 3.57 -15.68
N ASP A 47 6.08 4.13 -15.36
CA ASP A 47 7.09 3.42 -14.56
C ASP A 47 6.68 3.42 -13.07
N ARG A 48 6.06 2.32 -12.66
CA ARG A 48 5.59 2.09 -11.29
C ARG A 48 6.73 2.10 -10.27
N GLU A 49 7.91 1.60 -10.63
CA GLU A 49 9.07 1.60 -9.74
C GLU A 49 9.60 3.01 -9.54
N ARG A 50 9.63 3.82 -10.59
CA ARG A 50 10.01 5.23 -10.52
C ARG A 50 9.08 6.05 -9.64
N VAL A 51 7.78 5.79 -9.68
CA VAL A 51 6.81 6.41 -8.75
C VAL A 51 7.11 6.01 -7.30
N VAL A 52 7.34 4.72 -7.02
CA VAL A 52 7.68 4.23 -5.68
C VAL A 52 8.98 4.82 -5.17
N ARG A 53 10.00 4.94 -6.03
CA ARG A 53 11.27 5.57 -5.67
C ARG A 53 11.06 7.03 -5.25
N LYS A 54 10.36 7.81 -6.08
CA LYS A 54 10.02 9.21 -5.77
C LYS A 54 9.19 9.33 -4.49
N LEU A 55 8.28 8.39 -4.23
CA LEU A 55 7.53 8.33 -2.98
C LEU A 55 8.46 8.14 -1.78
N ARG A 56 9.36 7.15 -1.84
CA ARG A 56 10.36 6.89 -0.79
C ARG A 56 11.27 8.09 -0.53
N GLU A 57 11.64 8.81 -1.58
CA GLU A 57 12.47 10.02 -1.48
C GLU A 57 11.67 11.23 -0.92
N GLY A 58 10.38 11.33 -1.23
CA GLY A 58 9.54 12.49 -0.89
C GLY A 58 8.80 12.42 0.45
N ILE A 59 8.85 11.28 1.14
CA ILE A 59 8.22 11.10 2.45
C ILE A 59 9.20 10.49 3.46
N SER A 60 9.29 11.13 4.62
CA SER A 60 10.10 10.68 5.76
C SER A 60 9.22 10.35 6.97
N GLY A 61 9.78 9.60 7.91
CA GLY A 61 9.05 9.20 9.13
C GLY A 61 7.97 8.14 8.89
N ILE A 62 8.15 7.30 7.87
CA ILE A 62 7.35 6.10 7.62
C ILE A 62 8.24 4.87 7.54
N ARG A 63 7.68 3.70 7.80
CA ARG A 63 8.39 2.42 7.69
C ARG A 63 7.85 1.63 6.51
N TRP A 64 8.69 1.35 5.53
CA TRP A 64 8.33 0.47 4.42
C TRP A 64 8.36 -0.99 4.89
N VAL A 65 7.28 -1.73 4.65
CA VAL A 65 7.13 -3.14 5.02
C VAL A 65 6.57 -3.94 3.84
N SER A 66 6.69 -5.26 3.91
CA SER A 66 6.00 -6.15 2.98
C SER A 66 4.50 -6.13 3.24
N TRP A 67 3.69 -6.31 2.19
CA TRP A 67 2.23 -6.33 2.29
C TRP A 67 1.70 -7.44 3.23
N GLU A 68 2.45 -8.53 3.39
CA GLU A 68 2.16 -9.65 4.29
C GLU A 68 2.35 -9.33 5.78
N GLN A 69 2.87 -8.14 6.13
CA GLN A 69 3.14 -7.76 7.53
C GLN A 69 2.04 -6.87 8.14
N ASP A 70 0.85 -6.90 7.57
CA ASP A 70 -0.31 -6.08 7.94
C ASP A 70 0.03 -4.59 8.10
N PRO A 71 0.40 -3.92 6.98
CA PRO A 71 0.70 -2.49 6.97
C PRO A 71 -0.50 -1.63 7.42
N ASP A 72 -0.20 -0.44 7.95
CA ASP A 72 -1.24 0.54 8.26
C ASP A 72 -1.84 1.13 6.98
N LEU A 73 -1.02 1.29 5.94
CA LEU A 73 -1.47 1.74 4.63
C LEU A 73 -0.81 0.95 3.48
N THR A 74 -1.62 0.48 2.54
CA THR A 74 -1.14 -0.17 1.32
C THR A 74 -1.28 0.74 0.10
N LEU A 75 -0.17 0.99 -0.59
CA LEU A 75 -0.15 1.66 -1.88
C LEU A 75 -0.42 0.64 -3.00
N ILE A 76 -1.50 0.83 -3.74
CA ILE A 76 -1.85 -0.02 -4.88
C ILE A 76 -1.50 0.74 -6.16
N LEU A 77 -0.46 0.29 -6.87
CA LEU A 77 -0.07 0.87 -8.16
C LEU A 77 -0.66 0.04 -9.28
N ASN A 78 -1.74 0.54 -9.88
CA ASN A 78 -2.40 -0.08 -11.02
C ASN A 78 -1.75 0.41 -12.32
N GLY A 79 -1.06 -0.48 -13.02
CA GLY A 79 -0.46 -0.15 -14.33
C GLY A 79 -1.45 -0.17 -15.50
N CYS A 80 -2.63 -0.76 -15.29
CA CYS A 80 -3.67 -0.95 -16.30
C CYS A 80 -5.01 -0.36 -15.80
N PRO A 81 -5.83 0.28 -16.65
CA PRO A 81 -7.12 0.86 -16.28
C PRO A 81 -8.13 -0.17 -15.75
N THR A 82 -7.96 -1.45 -16.04
CA THR A 82 -8.84 -2.52 -15.53
C THR A 82 -8.72 -2.69 -14.00
N ALA A 83 -7.64 -2.19 -13.38
CA ALA A 83 -7.46 -2.13 -11.94
C ALA A 83 -7.80 -3.46 -11.21
N CYS A 84 -7.40 -4.60 -11.79
CA CYS A 84 -7.71 -5.94 -11.30
C CYS A 84 -7.06 -6.30 -9.96
N ALA A 85 -6.52 -5.33 -9.20
CA ALA A 85 -5.93 -5.61 -7.91
C ALA A 85 -7.05 -6.14 -7.04
N GLU A 86 -6.89 -7.34 -6.50
CA GLU A 86 -7.77 -7.90 -5.49
C GLU A 86 -7.87 -6.93 -4.31
N ARG A 87 -8.77 -5.95 -4.46
CA ARG A 87 -9.16 -4.96 -3.46
C ARG A 87 -9.56 -5.69 -2.18
N GLU A 88 -10.14 -6.88 -2.33
CA GLU A 88 -10.53 -7.73 -1.24
C GLU A 88 -9.35 -8.21 -0.40
N GLU A 89 -8.25 -8.67 -1.01
CA GLU A 89 -7.08 -9.15 -0.28
C GLU A 89 -6.33 -7.98 0.38
N VAL A 90 -6.20 -6.85 -0.31
CA VAL A 90 -5.61 -5.64 0.28
C VAL A 90 -6.44 -5.16 1.47
N ARG A 91 -7.76 -5.08 1.32
CA ARG A 91 -8.68 -4.66 2.41
C ARG A 91 -8.62 -5.58 3.63
N LYS A 92 -8.25 -6.85 3.46
CA LYS A 92 -8.08 -7.81 4.57
C LYS A 92 -6.77 -7.61 5.33
N HIS A 93 -5.73 -7.12 4.68
CA HIS A 93 -4.36 -7.02 5.23
C HIS A 93 -3.89 -5.60 5.53
N CYS A 94 -4.74 -4.58 5.47
CA CYS A 94 -4.32 -3.23 5.85
C CYS A 94 -5.38 -2.42 6.58
N GLY A 95 -4.95 -1.35 7.26
CA GLY A 95 -5.85 -0.37 7.88
C GLY A 95 -6.41 0.65 6.89
N ALA A 96 -5.67 0.95 5.83
CA ALA A 96 -6.08 1.86 4.76
C ALA A 96 -5.41 1.50 3.42
N SER A 97 -6.01 1.90 2.31
CA SER A 97 -5.45 1.72 0.98
C SER A 97 -5.45 3.03 0.20
N LEU A 98 -4.39 3.26 -0.58
CA LEU A 98 -4.30 4.38 -1.51
C LEU A 98 -4.02 3.83 -2.91
N GLU A 99 -4.91 4.13 -3.84
CA GLU A 99 -4.79 3.68 -5.23
C GLU A 99 -4.16 4.76 -6.12
N ILE A 100 -3.16 4.33 -6.90
CA ILE A 100 -2.49 5.13 -7.91
C ILE A 100 -2.79 4.49 -9.27
N GLN A 101 -3.41 5.26 -10.15
CA GLN A 101 -3.79 4.85 -11.50
C GLN A 101 -3.08 5.76 -12.52
N PRO A 102 -3.00 5.36 -13.79
CA PRO A 102 -2.49 6.23 -14.84
C PRO A 102 -3.33 7.51 -14.91
N GLY A 103 -2.73 8.66 -14.60
CA GLY A 103 -3.39 9.96 -14.64
C GLY A 103 -4.18 10.37 -13.39
N ALA A 104 -4.31 9.52 -12.36
CA ALA A 104 -5.04 9.87 -11.15
C ALA A 104 -4.48 9.20 -9.88
N VAL A 105 -4.57 9.92 -8.76
CA VAL A 105 -4.35 9.38 -7.42
C VAL A 105 -5.64 9.52 -6.64
N LEU A 106 -6.23 8.38 -6.25
CA LEU A 106 -7.48 8.35 -5.51
C LEU A 106 -7.29 8.84 -4.07
N GLU A 107 -8.39 8.99 -3.36
CA GLU A 107 -8.41 9.29 -1.92
C GLU A 107 -7.93 8.06 -1.13
N VAL A 108 -7.46 8.28 0.10
CA VAL A 108 -7.12 7.17 1.01
C VAL A 108 -8.41 6.58 1.55
N GLU A 109 -8.66 5.31 1.22
CA GLU A 109 -9.84 4.56 1.67
C GLU A 109 -9.49 3.75 2.92
N GLU A 110 -10.29 3.87 3.98
CA GLU A 110 -10.09 3.09 5.20
C GLU A 110 -10.57 1.65 4.98
N CYS A 111 -9.63 0.73 5.11
CA CYS A 111 -9.93 -0.69 5.08
C CYS A 111 -10.45 -1.04 6.46
N ARG A 112 -11.78 -1.16 6.60
CA ARG A 112 -12.41 -1.68 7.82
C ARG A 112 -11.77 -3.02 8.13
N ARG A 113 -10.84 -3.03 9.09
CA ARG A 113 -10.23 -4.24 9.63
C ARG A 113 -11.39 -5.12 10.09
N ILE A 114 -11.64 -6.23 9.39
CA ILE A 114 -12.49 -7.27 9.97
C ILE A 114 -11.75 -7.69 11.23
N PRO A 115 -12.35 -7.61 12.43
CA PRO A 115 -11.69 -8.06 13.65
C PRO A 115 -11.23 -9.50 13.43
N GLU A 116 -9.91 -9.66 13.49
CA GLU A 116 -9.14 -10.84 13.16
C GLU A 116 -9.71 -12.10 13.84
N VAL A 117 -10.10 -13.11 13.06
CA VAL A 117 -10.04 -14.48 13.57
C VAL A 117 -8.56 -14.83 13.60
N ARG A 118 -7.95 -14.69 14.76
CA ARG A 118 -6.62 -15.24 15.07
C ARG A 118 -6.68 -16.76 14.99
N GLY A 119 -6.55 -17.31 13.79
CA GLY A 119 -6.39 -18.73 13.53
C GLY A 119 -4.92 -19.09 13.49
N GLY A 120 -4.48 -19.95 14.40
CA GLY A 120 -3.08 -20.24 14.67
C GLY A 120 -2.33 -20.96 13.55
N ARG A 121 -1.05 -20.60 13.43
CA ARG A 121 0.12 -21.47 13.28
C ARG A 121 -0.17 -22.98 13.18
N GLU A 122 0.30 -23.66 12.12
CA GLU A 122 1.32 -24.71 12.27
C GLU A 122 2.01 -25.13 10.96
N LYS A 123 3.30 -25.40 11.08
CA LYS A 123 4.18 -25.94 10.03
C LYS A 123 4.08 -27.47 10.06
N GLY A 124 4.04 -28.14 8.92
CA GLY A 124 4.22 -29.59 8.89
C GLY A 124 4.25 -30.15 7.48
N GLY A 125 5.43 -30.57 7.02
CA GLY A 125 5.58 -31.19 5.71
C GLY A 125 7.01 -31.56 5.35
N ARG A 126 7.79 -32.14 6.27
CA ARG A 126 8.92 -32.99 5.87
C ARG A 126 8.31 -34.32 5.41
N GLY A 127 8.26 -34.55 4.11
CA GLY A 127 8.09 -35.87 3.53
C GLY A 127 9.45 -36.41 3.13
N GLY A 128 10.04 -37.26 3.97
CA GLY A 128 11.16 -38.12 3.61
C GLY A 128 10.68 -39.56 3.57
N GLY A 129 11.25 -40.34 2.64
CA GLY A 129 11.30 -41.80 2.67
C GLY A 129 10.18 -42.53 1.94
N SER A 130 10.47 -43.08 0.76
CA SER A 130 11.09 -44.39 0.62
C SER A 130 11.66 -44.55 -0.79
#